data_AF-A0A7V3RWT7-F1
#
_entry.id   AF-A0A7V3RWT7-F1
#
_cell.length_a   1.000
_cell.length_b   1.000
_cell.length_c   1.000
_cell.angle_alpha   90.00
_cell.angle_beta   90.00
_cell.angle_gamma   90.00
#
_symmetry.space_group_name_H-M   'P 1'
#
loop_
_entity.id
_entity.type
_entity.pdbx_description
1 polymer ?
#
loop_
_entity_poly.entity_id
_entity_poly.type
_entity_poly.pdbx_seq_one_letter_code
_entity_poly.pdbx_strand_id
1 'polypeptide(L)' 'MYSHQEEAREARRHLEFLQAKGFLCGKTENLELEDLPGAQGLRAIRVEVDLESQALKEHVERRLS' A
#
# COMPACT_ATOMS: atom_id res chain seq x y z
N MET A 1 -6.18 5.57 -2.03
CA MET A 1 -6.69 5.99 -3.36
C MET A 1 -6.25 7.43 -3.59
N TYR A 2 -6.20 7.88 -4.83
CA TYR A 2 -5.79 9.24 -5.20
C TYR A 2 -6.55 9.72 -6.42
N SER A 3 -6.75 11.03 -6.53
CA SER A 3 -7.29 11.71 -7.72
C SER A 3 -6.23 12.60 -8.38
N HIS A 4 -5.18 12.99 -7.65
CA HIS A 4 -4.10 13.83 -8.15
C HIS A 4 -2.75 13.10 -8.17
N GLN A 5 -1.88 13.48 -9.13
CA GLN A 5 -0.54 12.87 -9.25
C GLN A 5 0.35 13.14 -8.03
N GLU A 6 0.15 14.27 -7.34
CA GLU A 6 0.93 14.60 -6.14
C GLU A 6 0.69 13.59 -5.02
N GLU A 7 -0.58 13.33 -4.71
CA GLU A 7 -1.01 12.31 -3.75
C GLU A 7 -0.44 10.92 -4.09
N ALA A 8 -0.43 10.57 -5.39
CA ALA A 8 0.14 9.32 -5.86
C ALA A 8 1.65 9.23 -5.57
N ARG A 9 2.40 10.33 -5.75
CA ARG A 9 3.84 10.38 -5.44
C ARG A 9 4.08 10.20 -3.94
N GLU A 10 3.26 10.83 -3.09
CA GLU A 10 3.41 10.70 -1.64
C GLU A 10 3.13 9.27 -1.18
N ALA A 11 2.02 8.69 -1.65
CA ALA A 11 1.67 7.31 -1.36
C ALA A 11 2.79 6.35 -1.77
N ARG A 12 3.38 6.51 -2.96
CA ARG A 12 4.51 5.67 -3.41
C ARG A 12 5.71 5.74 -2.47
N ARG A 13 6.11 6.94 -2.03
CA ARG A 13 7.24 7.09 -1.08
C ARG A 13 7.00 6.33 0.21
N HIS A 14 5.76 6.35 0.73
CA HIS A 14 5.41 5.59 1.92
C HIS A 14 5.40 4.07 1.67
N LEU A 15 4.89 3.63 0.52
CA LEU A 15 4.89 2.21 0.15
C LEU A 15 6.31 1.67 -0.05
N GLU A 16 7.20 2.43 -0.70
CA GLU A 16 8.62 2.11 -0.86
C GLU A 16 9.32 1.96 0.49
N PHE A 17 9.03 2.86 1.43
CA PHE A 17 9.54 2.74 2.80
C PHE A 17 9.07 1.46 3.49
N LEU A 18 7.77 1.12 3.42
CA LEU A 18 7.22 -0.09 4.03
C LEU A 18 7.77 -1.37 3.38
N GLN A 19 7.97 -1.35 2.06
CA GLN A 19 8.60 -2.44 1.33
C GLN A 19 10.07 -2.62 1.75
N ALA A 20 10.84 -1.54 1.87
CA ALA A 20 12.22 -1.58 2.36
C ALA A 20 12.33 -2.07 3.82
N LYS A 21 11.28 -1.87 4.62
CA LYS A 21 11.16 -2.40 5.98
C LYS A 21 10.66 -3.85 6.04
N GLY A 22 10.34 -4.46 4.90
CA GLY A 22 9.88 -5.84 4.81
C GLY A 22 8.42 -6.05 5.22
N PHE A 23 7.59 -5.00 5.30
CA PHE A 23 6.15 -5.17 5.60
C PHE A 23 5.33 -5.49 4.34
N LEU A 24 5.83 -5.09 3.17
CA LEU A 24 5.20 -5.29 1.88
C LEU A 24 6.13 -6.09 0.97
N CYS A 25 5.57 -6.92 0.11
CA CYS A 25 6.29 -7.70 -0.89
C CYS A 25 5.74 -7.45 -2.30
N GLY A 26 6.35 -8.10 -3.30
CA GLY A 26 5.87 -8.05 -4.68
C GLY A 26 6.05 -6.70 -5.37
N LYS A 27 5.32 -6.51 -6.48
CA LYS A 27 5.30 -5.26 -7.24
C LYS A 27 4.09 -4.41 -6.85
N THR A 28 4.26 -3.09 -6.89
CA THR A 28 3.13 -2.18 -6.76
C THR A 28 2.43 -2.02 -8.10
N GLU A 29 1.10 -1.95 -8.09
CA GLU A 29 0.28 -1.84 -9.29
C GLU A 29 -0.65 -0.65 -9.22
N ASN A 30 -0.86 0.03 -10.35
CA ASN A 30 -1.85 1.08 -10.47
C ASN A 30 -3.18 0.49 -10.94
N LEU A 31 -4.24 0.79 -10.22
CA LEU A 31 -5.60 0.40 -10.59
C LEU A 31 -6.44 1.64 -10.83
N GLU A 32 -7.16 1.65 -11.95
CA GLU A 32 -8.24 2.60 -12.18
C GLU A 32 -9.52 2.04 -11.56
N LEU A 33 -10.28 2.89 -10.87
CA LEU A 33 -11.48 2.46 -10.12
C LEU A 33 -12.77 2.76 -10.87
N GLU A 34 -12.71 2.87 -12.19
CA GLU A 34 -13.83 3.33 -13.03
C GLU A 34 -15.04 2.40 -12.98
N ASP A 35 -14.82 1.10 -12.73
CA ASP A 35 -15.89 0.09 -12.61
C ASP A 35 -16.66 0.17 -11.28
N LEU A 36 -16.19 0.98 -10.31
CA LEU A 36 -16.83 1.12 -9.01
C LEU A 36 -17.81 2.32 -9.00
N PRO A 37 -19.09 2.12 -8.64
CA PRO A 37 -20.06 3.21 -8.54
C PRO A 37 -19.57 4.34 -7.64
N GLY A 38 -19.51 5.56 -8.18
CA GLY A 38 -19.08 6.76 -7.44
C GLY A 38 -17.56 6.95 -7.34
N ALA A 39 -16.74 6.09 -7.94
CA ALA A 39 -15.27 6.19 -7.90
C ALA A 39 -14.66 6.71 -9.22
N GLN A 40 -15.46 7.37 -10.04
CA GLN A 40 -15.02 7.88 -11.34
C GLN A 40 -13.87 8.89 -11.18
N GLY A 41 -12.79 8.70 -11.94
CA GLY A 41 -11.57 9.51 -11.83
C GLY A 41 -10.66 9.15 -10.66
N LEU A 42 -11.01 8.17 -9.82
CA LEU A 42 -10.14 7.69 -8.75
C LEU A 42 -9.21 6.58 -9.23
N ARG A 43 -8.01 6.58 -8.66
CA ARG A 43 -7.00 5.57 -8.85
C ARG A 43 -6.54 4.99 -7.52
N ALA A 44 -6.09 3.75 -7.53
CA ALA A 44 -5.50 3.08 -6.38
C ALA A 44 -4.09 2.60 -6.70
N ILE A 45 -3.29 2.42 -5.65
CA ILE A 45 -2.05 1.67 -5.70
C ILE A 45 -2.31 0.38 -4.92
N ARG A 46 -2.25 -0.76 -5.61
CA ARG A 46 -2.33 -2.07 -4.99
C ARG A 46 -0.93 -2.52 -4.58
N VAL A 47 -0.85 -3.08 -3.39
CA VAL A 47 0.37 -3.67 -2.82
C VAL A 47 0.05 -5.02 -2.20
N GLU A 48 1.06 -5.87 -2.10
CA GLU A 48 0.97 -7.15 -1.42
C GLU A 48 1.55 -7.02 -0.01
N VAL A 49 0.82 -7.49 0.99
CA VAL A 49 1.30 -7.54 2.38
C VAL A 49 2.10 -8.81 2.55
N ASP A 50 3.32 -8.70 3.09
CA ASP A 50 4.13 -9.86 3.42
C ASP A 50 3.67 -10.44 4.76
N LEU A 51 2.79 -11.45 4.71
CA LEU A 51 2.29 -12.14 5.91
C LEU A 51 3.36 -13.03 6.57
N GLU A 52 4.44 -13.37 5.86
CA GLU A 52 5.55 -14.15 6.40
C GLU A 52 6.63 -13.26 7.04
N SER A 53 6.54 -11.95 6.84
CA SER A 53 7.45 -10.92 7.36
C SER A 53 7.69 -11.03 8.86
N GLN A 54 8.97 -11.10 9.24
CA GLN A 54 9.39 -11.01 10.63
C GLN A 54 9.09 -9.62 11.22
N ALA A 55 9.31 -8.55 10.45
CA ALA A 55 9.04 -7.19 10.90
C ALA A 55 7.55 -6.99 11.23
N LEU A 56 6.66 -7.60 10.46
CA LEU A 56 5.22 -7.58 10.73
C LEU A 56 4.88 -8.37 12.00
N LYS A 57 5.40 -9.60 12.15
CA LYS A 57 5.19 -10.44 13.33
C LYS A 57 5.61 -9.74 14.62
N GLU A 58 6.85 -9.23 14.67
CA GLU A 58 7.37 -8.48 15.81
C GLU A 58 6.51 -7.25 16.15
N HIS A 59 6.02 -6.54 15.13
CA HIS A 59 5.19 -5.35 15.35
C HIS A 59 3.81 -5.69 15.92
N VAL A 60 3.21 -6.79 15.47
CA VAL A 60 1.94 -7.28 16.00
C VAL A 60 2.11 -7.75 17.45
N GLU A 61 3.15 -8.53 17.74
CA GLU A 61 3.44 -9.03 19.09
C GLU A 61 3.62 -7.88 20.10
N ARG A 62 4.38 -6.83 19.74
CA ARG A 62 4.55 -5.64 20.59
C ARG A 62 3.26 -4.87 20.88
N ARG A 63 2.22 -5.01 20.04
CA ARG A 63 0.92 -4.34 20.27
C ARG A 63 -0.01 -5.17 21.14
N LEU A 64 0.24 -6.47 21.26
CA LEU A 64 -0.56 -7.41 22.03
C LEU A 64 0.01 -7.68 23.43
N SER A 65 1.25 -7.26 23.69
CA SER A 65 1.91 -7.23 25.01
C SER A 65 1.53 -5.98 25.81
#